data_AF-A0A1S3HBF2-F1
#
_entry.id   AF-A0A1S3HBF2-F1
#
_cell.length_a   1.000
_cell.length_b   1.000
_cell.length_c   1.000
_cell.angle_alpha   90.00
_cell.angle_beta   90.00
_cell.angle_gamma   90.00
#
_symmetry.space_group_name_H-M   'P 1'
#
loop_
_entity.id
_entity.type
_entity.pdbx_description
1 polymer ?
#
loop_
_entity_poly.entity_id
_entity_poly.type
_entity_poly.pdbx_seq_one_letter_code
_entity_poly.pdbx_strand_id
1 'polypeptide(L)'
;MAQQKIDLFFRKTSDVQNTFPASWLSEPLPERPKKQPVGRPKKVAVTRDAEPEVVDLMLSNERSAAKRRLDDAEITPVLSKRGKYRSYNLTEKKEIAQLASLHGVCSIAKKLNIPRSTISTWIAELNHLGEISCKGKQGTGKKCLLGKELEDDILAWVLGQRDLHLPVSVETLCSQAHALAASQGIDFKASRGWARRFME
;
A
#
# COMPACT_ATOMS: atom_id res chain seq x y z
N MET A 1 -34.84 -9.69 -34.88
CA MET A 1 -35.59 -10.56 -33.94
C MET A 1 -34.96 -10.69 -32.54
N ALA A 2 -33.68 -10.37 -32.33
CA ALA A 2 -33.05 -10.46 -31.00
C ALA A 2 -33.47 -9.34 -30.02
N GLN A 3 -33.69 -8.11 -30.51
CA GLN A 3 -34.05 -6.97 -29.66
C GLN A 3 -35.40 -7.14 -28.94
N GLN A 4 -36.39 -7.75 -29.61
CA GLN A 4 -37.73 -7.96 -29.05
C GLN A 4 -37.75 -8.95 -27.87
N LYS A 5 -36.78 -9.87 -27.78
CA LYS A 5 -36.68 -10.81 -26.64
C LYS A 5 -36.15 -10.13 -25.37
N ILE A 6 -35.29 -9.11 -25.52
CA ILE A 6 -34.71 -8.38 -24.39
C ILE A 6 -35.77 -7.47 -23.75
N ASP A 7 -36.56 -6.77 -24.56
CA ASP A 7 -37.63 -5.88 -24.04
C ASP A 7 -38.73 -6.66 -23.31
N LEU A 8 -39.00 -7.90 -23.72
CA LEU A 8 -39.96 -8.80 -23.06
C LEU A 8 -39.44 -9.33 -21.71
N PHE A 9 -38.12 -9.45 -21.56
CA PHE A 9 -37.50 -9.87 -20.30
C PHE A 9 -37.62 -8.79 -19.23
N PHE A 10 -37.39 -7.51 -19.58
CA PHE A 10 -37.45 -6.39 -18.62
C PHE A 10 -38.87 -5.91 -18.30
N ARG A 11 -39.87 -6.20 -19.14
CA ARG A 11 -41.29 -5.92 -18.79
C ARG A 11 -41.86 -6.86 -17.74
N LYS A 12 -41.27 -8.04 -17.54
CA LYS A 12 -41.83 -9.05 -16.61
C LYS A 12 -41.48 -8.80 -15.14
N THR A 13 -40.61 -7.84 -14.84
CA THR A 13 -40.18 -7.53 -13.46
C THR A 13 -40.81 -6.27 -12.88
N SER A 14 -41.57 -5.49 -13.66
CA SER A 14 -42.21 -4.25 -13.15
C SER A 14 -43.52 -4.48 -12.39
N ASP A 15 -44.13 -5.67 -12.50
CA ASP A 15 -45.40 -6.01 -11.85
C ASP A 15 -45.26 -6.85 -10.58
N VAL A 16 -44.04 -7.16 -10.15
CA VAL A 16 -43.84 -7.72 -8.80
C VAL A 16 -43.80 -6.53 -7.86
N GLN A 17 -44.98 -6.08 -7.41
CA GLN A 17 -45.09 -5.25 -6.24
C GLN A 17 -44.27 -5.92 -5.13
N ASN A 18 -43.20 -5.25 -4.74
CA ASN A 18 -42.31 -5.66 -3.67
C ASN A 18 -43.06 -5.45 -2.35
N THR A 19 -44.06 -6.30 -2.10
CA THR A 19 -44.79 -6.35 -0.84
C THR A 19 -43.87 -7.00 0.19
N PHE A 20 -42.92 -6.20 0.68
CA PHE A 20 -42.28 -6.54 1.94
C PHE A 20 -43.39 -6.66 2.99
N PRO A 21 -43.47 -7.79 3.70
CA PRO A 21 -44.48 -7.95 4.74
C PRO A 21 -44.34 -6.79 5.73
N ALA A 22 -45.46 -6.17 6.09
CA ALA A 22 -45.47 -4.95 6.92
C ALA A 22 -44.73 -5.12 8.27
N SER A 23 -44.59 -6.36 8.74
CA SER A 23 -43.77 -6.72 9.92
C SER A 23 -42.29 -6.31 9.78
N TRP A 24 -41.73 -6.29 8.57
CA TRP A 24 -40.36 -5.84 8.33
C TRP A 24 -40.18 -4.33 8.42
N LEU A 25 -41.26 -3.57 8.27
CA LEU A 25 -41.26 -2.11 8.29
C LEU A 25 -41.68 -1.53 9.64
N SER A 26 -42.18 -2.37 10.56
CA SER A 26 -42.86 -1.91 11.79
C SER A 26 -42.13 -2.30 13.08
N GLU A 27 -41.18 -3.23 13.04
CA GLU A 27 -40.40 -3.59 14.22
C GLU A 27 -39.14 -2.71 14.32
N PRO A 28 -38.89 -2.06 15.48
CA PRO A 28 -37.62 -1.40 15.71
C PRO A 28 -36.51 -2.45 15.63
N LEU A 29 -35.52 -2.20 14.76
CA LEU A 29 -34.35 -3.06 14.60
C LEU A 29 -33.78 -3.41 15.99
N PRO A 30 -33.48 -4.70 16.27
CA PRO A 30 -32.89 -5.09 17.53
C PRO A 30 -31.61 -4.28 17.77
N GLU A 31 -31.41 -3.83 19.02
CA GLU A 31 -30.22 -3.07 19.39
C GLU A 31 -28.96 -3.85 19.00
N ARG A 32 -28.02 -3.16 18.36
CA ARG A 32 -26.73 -3.78 17.99
C ARG A 32 -26.09 -4.35 19.27
N PRO A 33 -25.65 -5.62 19.26
CA PRO A 33 -25.02 -6.20 20.44
C PRO A 33 -23.79 -5.35 20.83
N LYS A 34 -23.67 -5.05 22.12
CA LYS A 34 -22.53 -4.30 22.66
C LYS A 34 -21.24 -5.06 22.32
N LYS A 35 -20.30 -4.37 21.65
CA LYS A 35 -18.99 -4.94 21.32
C LYS A 35 -18.29 -5.33 22.62
N GLN A 36 -18.19 -6.63 22.88
CA GLN A 36 -17.35 -7.11 23.98
C GLN A 36 -15.88 -7.01 23.55
N PRO A 37 -14.99 -6.58 24.45
CA PRO A 37 -13.56 -6.60 24.18
C PRO A 37 -13.13 -8.06 24.04
N VAL A 38 -12.95 -8.52 22.80
CA VAL A 38 -12.27 -9.78 22.53
C VAL A 38 -10.82 -9.61 22.97
N GLY A 39 -10.44 -10.32 24.04
CA GLY A 39 -9.06 -10.35 24.51
C GLY A 39 -8.13 -10.70 23.37
N ARG A 40 -7.06 -9.92 23.19
CA ARG A 40 -6.02 -10.22 22.20
C ARG A 40 -5.50 -11.63 22.48
N PRO A 41 -5.53 -12.57 21.52
CA PRO A 41 -4.99 -13.90 21.75
C PRO A 41 -3.54 -13.78 22.19
N LYS A 42 -3.24 -14.24 23.41
CA LYS A 42 -1.87 -14.37 23.89
C LYS A 42 -1.19 -15.35 22.94
N LYS A 43 -0.11 -14.92 22.29
CA LYS A 43 0.76 -15.82 21.55
C LYS A 43 1.32 -16.80 22.59
N VAL A 44 0.78 -18.00 22.62
CA VAL A 44 1.37 -19.12 23.34
C VAL A 44 2.72 -19.36 22.67
N ALA A 45 3.80 -19.14 23.42
CA ALA A 45 5.11 -19.60 22.99
C ALA A 45 5.01 -21.11 22.87
N VAL A 46 5.04 -21.61 21.63
CA VAL A 46 5.19 -23.04 21.37
C VAL A 46 6.60 -23.40 21.81
N THR A 47 6.75 -23.88 23.04
CA THR A 47 7.93 -24.64 23.43
C THR A 47 7.84 -25.96 22.66
N ARG A 48 8.77 -26.16 21.73
CA ARG A 48 8.97 -27.44 21.05
C ARG A 48 9.71 -28.37 22.00
N ASP A 49 9.00 -28.91 22.98
CA ASP A 49 9.47 -30.04 23.79
C ASP A 49 8.67 -31.28 23.37
N ALA A 50 9.15 -31.92 22.32
CA ALA A 50 8.84 -33.30 21.95
C ALA A 50 9.94 -33.79 21.01
N GLU A 51 11.09 -34.12 21.59
CA GLU A 51 12.08 -35.02 20.99
C GLU A 51 11.45 -36.42 20.85
N PRO A 52 11.52 -37.08 19.67
CA PRO A 52 11.24 -38.50 19.58
C PRO A 52 12.41 -39.29 20.17
N GLU A 53 12.10 -40.21 21.09
CA GLU A 53 13.01 -41.27 21.55
C GLU A 53 13.60 -42.02 20.34
N VAL A 54 14.88 -41.77 20.06
CA VAL A 54 15.75 -42.73 19.38
C VAL A 54 16.77 -43.18 20.40
N VAL A 55 16.59 -44.43 20.84
CA VAL A 55 17.57 -45.18 21.62
C VAL A 55 18.82 -45.38 20.75
N ASP A 56 19.85 -44.59 20.99
CA ASP A 56 21.20 -44.86 20.50
C ASP A 56 22.17 -44.95 21.68
N LEU A 57 22.68 -46.16 21.88
CA LEU A 57 23.51 -46.54 23.01
C LEU A 57 24.97 -46.56 22.53
N MET A 58 25.78 -45.68 23.13
CA MET A 58 27.20 -45.89 23.47
C MET A 58 28.23 -46.02 22.32
N LEU A 59 29.15 -45.04 22.22
CA LEU A 59 30.49 -45.16 22.81
C LEU A 59 31.32 -43.87 22.67
N SER A 60 31.78 -43.37 23.83
CA SER A 60 33.09 -42.75 24.11
C SER A 60 33.69 -41.74 23.13
N ASN A 61 33.87 -40.49 23.56
CA ASN A 61 35.21 -39.99 23.89
C ASN A 61 35.21 -38.58 24.49
N GLU A 62 35.87 -38.47 25.64
CA GLU A 62 36.88 -37.47 25.98
C GLU A 62 36.62 -35.95 25.84
N ARG A 63 36.87 -35.30 26.98
CA ARG A 63 37.49 -33.98 27.22
C ARG A 63 36.57 -32.80 27.53
N SER A 64 36.75 -32.37 28.77
CA SER A 64 36.75 -30.98 29.22
C SER A 64 35.40 -30.36 29.56
N ALA A 65 34.97 -30.67 30.78
CA ALA A 65 34.26 -29.74 31.62
C ALA A 65 35.08 -28.46 31.83
N ALA A 66 34.56 -27.31 31.37
CA ALA A 66 34.59 -26.03 32.09
C ALA A 66 34.06 -24.91 31.17
N LYS A 67 32.75 -24.65 31.19
CA LYS A 67 32.24 -23.33 30.81
C LYS A 67 31.43 -22.76 31.96
N ARG A 68 32.07 -21.78 32.60
CA ARG A 68 31.57 -21.00 33.74
C ARG A 68 30.28 -20.28 33.35
N ARG A 69 29.37 -20.27 34.32
CA ARG A 69 28.22 -19.36 34.45
C ARG A 69 28.66 -17.91 34.26
N LEU A 70 27.89 -17.16 33.48
CA LEU A 70 27.87 -15.69 33.47
C LEU A 70 26.41 -15.27 33.24
N ASP A 71 25.78 -14.99 34.38
CA ASP A 71 24.89 -13.87 34.71
C ASP A 71 23.74 -13.47 33.77
N ASP A 72 22.55 -13.59 34.36
CA ASP A 72 21.29 -12.98 33.99
C ASP A 72 21.42 -11.47 33.75
N ALA A 73 21.48 -11.07 32.48
CA ALA A 73 21.24 -9.69 32.07
C ALA A 73 19.93 -9.64 31.28
N GLU A 74 18.95 -8.98 31.86
CA GLU A 74 17.64 -8.72 31.27
C GLU A 74 17.74 -8.17 29.83
N ILE A 75 17.27 -8.97 28.87
CA ILE A 75 17.09 -8.51 27.49
C ILE A 75 15.79 -7.70 27.46
N THR A 76 15.88 -6.42 27.79
CA THR A 76 14.82 -5.47 27.43
C THR A 76 14.72 -5.43 25.90
N PRO A 77 13.52 -5.56 25.29
CA PRO A 77 13.36 -5.51 23.85
C PRO A 77 13.54 -4.07 23.37
N VAL A 78 14.79 -3.68 23.13
CA VAL A 78 15.12 -2.43 22.45
C VAL A 78 14.57 -2.53 21.04
N LEU A 79 13.50 -1.77 20.76
CA LEU A 79 12.94 -1.62 19.43
C LEU A 79 14.05 -1.13 18.50
N SER A 80 14.57 -2.03 17.67
CA SER A 80 15.60 -1.68 16.69
C SER A 80 15.03 -0.61 15.77
N LYS A 81 15.67 0.56 15.76
CA LYS A 81 15.36 1.63 14.79
C LYS A 81 15.38 0.99 13.41
N ARG A 82 14.32 1.15 12.62
CA ARG A 82 14.25 0.62 11.25
C ARG A 82 15.48 1.12 10.50
N GLY A 83 16.32 0.20 10.02
CA GLY A 83 17.54 0.53 9.31
C GLY A 83 17.26 1.35 8.06
N LYS A 84 18.26 2.12 7.62
CA LYS A 84 18.19 2.88 6.35
C LYS A 84 17.99 1.88 5.20
N TYR A 85 16.92 2.04 4.43
CA TYR A 85 16.67 1.21 3.26
C TYR A 85 17.78 1.43 2.23
N ARG A 86 18.34 0.36 1.70
CA ARG A 86 19.26 0.42 0.57
C ARG A 86 18.48 0.82 -0.68
N SER A 87 18.88 1.91 -1.31
CA SER A 87 18.40 2.31 -2.63
C SER A 87 19.15 1.51 -3.70
N TYR A 88 18.41 0.95 -4.66
CA TYR A 88 18.96 0.25 -5.82
C TYR A 88 18.64 1.05 -7.08
N ASN A 89 19.63 1.16 -7.96
CA ASN A 89 19.43 1.83 -9.25
C ASN A 89 18.57 0.96 -10.19
N LEU A 90 17.95 1.56 -11.21
CA LEU A 90 17.09 0.82 -12.14
C LEU A 90 17.88 -0.24 -12.93
N THR A 91 19.12 0.08 -13.31
CA THR A 91 20.03 -0.84 -14.01
C THR A 91 20.37 -2.05 -13.14
N GLU A 92 20.78 -1.81 -11.90
CA GLU A 92 21.10 -2.86 -10.92
C GLU A 92 19.90 -3.80 -10.69
N LYS A 93 18.68 -3.25 -10.57
CA LYS A 93 17.48 -4.08 -10.41
C LYS A 93 17.23 -5.00 -11.61
N LYS A 94 17.46 -4.51 -12.84
CA LYS A 94 17.32 -5.32 -14.06
C LYS A 94 18.35 -6.45 -14.10
N GLU A 95 19.62 -6.15 -13.83
CA GLU A 95 20.69 -7.14 -13.81
C GLU A 95 20.43 -8.23 -12.77
N ILE A 96 20.03 -7.84 -11.56
CA ILE A 96 19.70 -8.79 -10.48
C ILE A 96 18.51 -9.66 -10.87
N ALA A 97 17.49 -9.09 -11.52
CA ALA A 97 16.33 -9.85 -11.99
C ALA A 97 16.70 -10.85 -13.09
N GLN A 98 17.56 -10.46 -14.05
CA GLN A 98 18.07 -11.37 -15.09
C GLN A 98 18.88 -12.52 -14.48
N LEU A 99 19.80 -12.21 -13.55
CA LEU A 99 20.58 -13.22 -12.84
C LEU A 99 19.70 -14.16 -12.01
N ALA A 100 18.61 -13.63 -11.42
CA ALA A 100 17.65 -14.43 -10.67
C ALA A 100 16.82 -15.35 -11.57
N SER A 101 16.54 -14.96 -12.81
CA SER A 101 15.90 -15.83 -13.81
C SER A 101 16.82 -16.97 -14.25
N LEU A 102 18.14 -16.73 -14.33
CA LEU A 102 19.14 -17.74 -14.73
C LEU A 102 19.52 -18.72 -13.60
N HIS A 103 19.80 -18.21 -12.40
CA HIS A 103 20.34 -19.01 -11.28
C HIS A 103 19.32 -19.32 -10.18
N GLY A 104 18.11 -18.78 -10.30
CA GLY A 104 17.05 -18.90 -9.31
C GLY A 104 17.10 -17.82 -8.22
N VAL A 105 15.91 -17.36 -7.82
CA VAL A 105 15.72 -16.25 -6.87
C VAL A 105 16.39 -16.53 -5.51
N CYS A 106 16.28 -17.76 -5.00
CA CYS A 106 16.83 -18.11 -3.68
C CYS A 106 18.36 -18.05 -3.64
N SER A 107 19.03 -18.46 -4.72
CA SER A 107 20.49 -18.47 -4.82
C SER A 107 21.04 -17.04 -4.85
N ILE A 108 20.41 -16.16 -5.64
CA ILE A 108 20.80 -14.76 -5.78
C ILE A 108 20.49 -13.97 -4.51
N ALA A 109 19.34 -14.20 -3.86
CA ALA A 109 18.98 -13.58 -2.58
C ALA A 109 20.05 -13.81 -1.51
N LYS A 110 20.55 -15.05 -1.39
CA LYS A 110 21.61 -15.40 -0.44
C LYS A 110 22.95 -14.74 -0.79
N LYS A 111 23.34 -14.77 -2.07
CA LYS A 111 24.61 -14.20 -2.55
C LYS A 111 24.68 -12.68 -2.37
N LEU A 112 23.59 -11.98 -2.64
CA LEU A 112 23.55 -10.51 -2.61
C LEU A 112 23.00 -9.94 -1.30
N ASN A 113 22.58 -10.80 -0.36
CA ASN A 113 21.91 -10.42 0.89
C ASN A 113 20.70 -9.49 0.63
N ILE A 114 19.88 -9.88 -0.34
CA ILE A 114 18.65 -9.17 -0.70
C ILE A 114 17.47 -10.08 -0.34
N PRO A 115 16.44 -9.57 0.36
CA PRO A 115 15.27 -10.38 0.66
C PRO A 115 14.64 -10.97 -0.61
N ARG A 116 14.30 -12.26 -0.57
CA ARG A 116 13.66 -12.96 -1.70
C ARG A 116 12.42 -12.22 -2.20
N SER A 117 11.63 -11.65 -1.28
CA SER A 117 10.44 -10.86 -1.61
C SER A 117 10.78 -9.65 -2.47
N THR A 118 11.89 -8.96 -2.20
CA THR A 118 12.34 -7.78 -2.95
C THR A 118 12.68 -8.14 -4.40
N ILE A 119 13.45 -9.22 -4.62
CA ILE A 119 13.79 -9.69 -5.97
C ILE A 119 12.52 -10.14 -6.71
N SER A 120 11.62 -10.85 -6.02
CA SER A 120 10.33 -11.28 -6.60
C SER A 120 9.46 -10.09 -7.01
N THR A 121 9.43 -9.02 -6.21
CA THR A 121 8.72 -7.79 -6.56
C THR A 121 9.33 -7.14 -7.80
N TRP A 122 10.66 -7.08 -7.92
CA TRP A 122 11.30 -6.51 -9.12
C TRP A 122 11.01 -7.32 -10.38
N ILE A 123 11.03 -8.65 -10.30
CA ILE A 123 10.66 -9.51 -11.43
C ILE A 123 9.20 -9.24 -11.85
N ALA A 124 8.27 -9.14 -10.89
CA ALA A 124 6.88 -8.83 -11.18
C ALA A 124 6.69 -7.42 -11.77
N GLU A 125 7.39 -6.41 -11.23
CA GLU A 125 7.38 -5.05 -11.76
C GLU A 125 7.92 -5.00 -13.19
N LEU A 126 9.02 -5.70 -13.49
CA LEU A 126 9.61 -5.78 -14.83
C LEU A 126 8.66 -6.48 -15.82
N ASN A 127 8.02 -7.58 -15.40
CA ASN A 127 7.08 -8.32 -16.23
C ASN A 127 5.80 -7.53 -16.51
N HIS A 128 5.28 -6.78 -15.54
CA HIS A 128 4.12 -5.91 -15.73
C HIS A 128 4.42 -4.68 -16.58
N LEU A 129 5.66 -4.20 -16.59
CA LEU A 129 5.99 -2.93 -17.21
C LEU A 129 6.44 -3.04 -18.67
N GLY A 130 7.08 -4.13 -19.12
CA GLY A 130 7.53 -4.31 -20.53
C GLY A 130 8.64 -3.34 -20.98
N GLU A 131 8.57 -2.08 -20.56
CA GLU A 131 9.55 -1.03 -20.63
C GLU A 131 9.39 -0.23 -19.32
N ILE A 132 10.48 -0.06 -18.57
CA ILE A 132 10.44 0.73 -17.34
C ILE A 132 10.17 2.18 -17.74
N SER A 133 8.92 2.62 -17.65
CA SER A 133 8.62 4.04 -17.57
C SER A 133 9.27 4.57 -16.30
N CYS A 134 10.16 5.55 -16.45
CA CYS A 134 10.81 6.30 -15.37
C CYS A 134 9.80 7.04 -14.46
N LYS A 135 8.50 6.89 -14.71
CA LYS A 135 7.41 7.27 -13.83
C LYS A 135 7.47 6.35 -12.61
N GLY A 136 8.38 6.68 -11.69
CA GLY A 136 8.38 6.12 -10.34
C GLY A 136 6.94 6.12 -9.83
N LYS A 137 6.55 5.03 -9.14
CA LYS A 137 5.21 4.87 -8.55
C LYS A 137 4.79 6.24 -8.04
N GLN A 138 3.84 6.89 -8.74
CA GLN A 138 3.31 8.17 -8.30
C GLN A 138 2.95 7.93 -6.85
N GLY A 139 3.64 8.63 -5.95
CA GLY A 139 3.53 8.34 -4.54
C GLY A 139 2.04 8.29 -4.22
N THR A 140 1.65 7.48 -3.26
CA THR A 140 0.32 7.57 -2.64
C THR A 140 0.18 8.91 -1.88
N GLY A 141 0.72 10.00 -2.42
CA GLY A 141 0.32 11.34 -2.10
C GLY A 141 -1.18 11.43 -2.33
N LYS A 142 -1.84 12.15 -1.42
CA LYS A 142 -3.27 12.38 -1.47
C LYS A 142 -3.64 12.77 -2.90
N LYS A 143 -4.62 12.05 -3.47
CA LYS A 143 -5.28 12.45 -4.73
C LYS A 143 -5.62 13.94 -4.60
N CYS A 144 -5.38 14.67 -5.67
CA CYS A 144 -5.74 16.08 -5.84
C CYS A 144 -7.00 16.42 -5.06
N LEU A 145 -6.85 17.28 -4.04
CA LEU A 145 -7.95 17.65 -3.15
C LEU A 145 -8.95 18.55 -3.86
N LEU A 146 -8.53 19.19 -4.94
CA LEU A 146 -9.38 19.92 -5.86
C LEU A 146 -9.90 18.94 -6.90
N GLY A 147 -11.18 19.03 -7.24
CA GLY A 147 -11.72 18.28 -8.38
C GLY A 147 -10.85 18.51 -9.62
N LYS A 148 -10.62 17.44 -10.40
CA LYS A 148 -9.67 17.43 -11.51
C LYS A 148 -9.85 18.62 -12.47
N GLU A 149 -11.11 18.98 -12.73
CA GLU A 149 -11.50 20.13 -13.57
C GLU A 149 -10.88 21.45 -13.08
N LEU A 150 -10.93 21.74 -11.77
CA LEU A 150 -10.41 22.98 -11.20
C LEU A 150 -8.87 23.05 -11.31
N GLU A 151 -8.19 21.92 -11.14
CA GLU A 151 -6.74 21.90 -11.31
C GLU A 151 -6.32 22.04 -12.77
N ASP A 152 -7.09 21.46 -13.70
CA ASP A 152 -6.87 21.60 -15.14
C ASP A 152 -7.05 23.07 -15.57
N ASP A 153 -8.05 23.78 -15.02
CA ASP A 153 -8.23 25.23 -15.24
C ASP A 153 -7.06 26.07 -14.68
N ILE A 154 -6.60 25.75 -13.47
CA ILE A 154 -5.45 26.42 -12.85
C ILE A 154 -4.19 26.16 -13.69
N LEU A 155 -4.00 24.93 -14.17
CA LEU A 155 -2.88 24.55 -15.02
C LEU A 155 -2.91 25.30 -16.36
N ALA A 156 -4.07 25.38 -17.01
CA ALA A 156 -4.25 26.13 -18.25
C ALA A 156 -3.89 27.61 -18.08
N TRP A 157 -4.30 28.21 -16.96
CA TRP A 157 -3.91 29.58 -16.64
C TRP A 157 -2.39 29.74 -16.46
N VAL A 158 -1.74 28.84 -15.71
CA VAL A 158 -0.28 28.86 -15.52
C VAL A 158 0.46 28.75 -16.84
N LEU A 159 0.01 27.85 -17.74
CA LEU A 159 0.60 27.71 -19.07
C LEU A 159 0.46 29.00 -19.89
N GLY A 160 -0.72 29.63 -19.88
CA GLY A 160 -0.92 30.93 -20.53
C GLY A 160 0.00 32.03 -20.00
N GLN A 161 0.28 32.06 -18.69
CA GLN A 161 1.26 33.01 -18.13
C GLN A 161 2.68 32.74 -18.62
N ARG A 162 3.05 31.46 -18.81
CA ARG A 162 4.39 31.06 -19.30
C ARG A 162 4.58 31.42 -20.76
N ASP A 163 3.53 31.28 -21.58
CA ASP A 163 3.55 31.70 -22.99
C ASP A 163 3.71 33.22 -23.14
N LEU A 164 3.21 33.98 -22.16
CA LEU A 164 3.42 35.43 -22.04
C LEU A 164 4.75 35.82 -21.38
N HIS A 165 5.60 34.84 -21.04
CA HIS A 165 6.85 35.02 -20.30
C HIS A 165 6.70 35.77 -18.96
N LEU A 166 5.53 35.67 -18.33
CA LEU A 166 5.26 36.28 -17.03
C LEU A 166 5.65 35.31 -15.90
N PRO A 167 6.37 35.79 -14.87
CA PRO A 167 6.67 34.97 -13.71
C PRO A 167 5.41 34.72 -12.88
N VAL A 168 5.06 33.45 -12.67
CA VAL A 168 3.96 33.06 -11.77
C VAL A 168 4.48 32.98 -10.34
N SER A 169 4.03 33.89 -9.49
CA SER A 169 4.34 33.86 -8.06
C SER A 169 3.36 32.97 -7.30
N VAL A 170 3.79 32.48 -6.13
CA VAL A 170 2.95 31.68 -5.23
C VAL A 170 1.67 32.46 -4.86
N GLU A 171 1.78 33.78 -4.66
CA GLU A 171 0.65 34.62 -4.29
C GLU A 171 -0.34 34.78 -5.45
N THR A 172 0.16 34.98 -6.67
CA THR A 172 -0.70 35.05 -7.86
C THR A 172 -1.44 33.74 -8.12
N LEU A 173 -0.75 32.60 -7.91
CA LEU A 173 -1.36 31.28 -8.06
C LEU A 173 -2.45 31.05 -7.00
N CYS A 174 -2.18 31.41 -5.74
CA CYS A 174 -3.17 31.31 -4.66
C CYS A 174 -4.41 32.18 -4.95
N SER A 175 -4.22 33.42 -5.37
CA SER A 175 -5.32 34.34 -5.71
C SER A 175 -6.16 33.81 -6.88
N GLN A 176 -5.51 33.31 -7.94
CA GLN A 176 -6.20 32.73 -9.08
C GLN A 176 -6.98 31.47 -8.69
N ALA A 177 -6.38 30.58 -7.90
CA ALA A 177 -7.03 29.36 -7.43
C ALA A 177 -8.25 29.67 -6.56
N HIS A 178 -8.19 30.72 -5.73
CA HIS A 178 -9.35 31.19 -4.97
C HIS A 178 -10.47 31.73 -5.88
N ALA A 179 -10.13 32.50 -6.92
CA ALA A 179 -11.11 33.02 -7.87
C ALA A 179 -11.83 31.89 -8.63
N LEU A 180 -11.09 30.87 -9.08
CA LEU A 180 -11.64 29.71 -9.77
C LEU A 180 -12.44 28.79 -8.82
N ALA A 181 -11.99 28.63 -7.57
CA ALA A 181 -12.76 27.88 -6.58
C ALA A 181 -14.09 28.56 -6.24
N ALA A 182 -14.09 29.89 -6.13
CA ALA A 182 -15.29 30.68 -5.89
C ALA A 182 -16.30 30.58 -7.05
N SER A 183 -15.83 30.55 -8.30
CA SER A 183 -16.73 30.41 -9.47
C SER A 183 -17.38 29.02 -9.55
N GLN A 184 -16.67 27.98 -9.11
CA GLN A 184 -17.19 26.61 -9.04
C GLN A 184 -17.95 26.31 -7.74
N GLY A 185 -18.02 27.25 -6.80
CA GLY A 185 -18.69 27.07 -5.51
C GLY A 185 -18.00 26.07 -4.58
N ILE A 186 -16.70 25.84 -4.77
CA ILE A 186 -15.90 24.90 -3.98
C ILE A 186 -15.22 25.66 -2.84
N ASP A 187 -15.42 25.21 -1.59
CA ASP A 187 -14.67 25.73 -0.44
C ASP A 187 -13.23 25.17 -0.48
N PHE A 188 -12.35 25.90 -1.15
CA PHE A 188 -10.95 25.54 -1.30
C PHE A 188 -10.03 26.61 -0.68
N LYS A 189 -9.16 26.16 0.23
CA LYS A 189 -8.13 26.99 0.84
C LYS A 189 -6.81 26.84 0.09
N ALA A 190 -6.55 27.75 -0.84
CA ALA A 190 -5.31 27.81 -1.61
C ALA A 190 -4.12 28.27 -0.74
N SER A 191 -3.62 27.39 0.12
CA SER A 191 -2.48 27.71 1.00
C SER A 191 -1.17 27.83 0.22
N ARG A 192 -0.22 28.62 0.75
CA ARG A 192 1.15 28.73 0.18
C ARG A 192 1.85 27.38 0.06
N GLY A 193 1.58 26.44 0.98
CA GLY A 193 2.14 25.09 0.95
C GLY A 193 1.57 24.24 -0.19
N TRP A 194 0.27 24.38 -0.49
CA TRP A 194 -0.34 23.76 -1.66
C TRP A 194 0.28 24.32 -2.95
N ALA A 195 0.35 25.64 -3.08
CA ALA A 195 0.89 26.30 -4.26
C ALA A 195 2.35 25.91 -4.55
N ARG A 196 3.20 25.77 -3.52
CA ARG A 196 4.58 25.26 -3.70
C ARG A 196 4.61 23.84 -4.25
N ARG A 197 3.78 22.93 -3.70
CA ARG A 197 3.70 21.53 -4.17
C ARG A 197 3.05 21.38 -5.54
N PHE A 198 2.23 22.36 -5.94
CA PHE A 198 1.63 22.42 -7.27
C PHE A 198 2.65 22.83 -8.34
N MET A 199 3.67 23.60 -7.97
CA MET A 199 4.74 24.04 -8.88
C MET A 199 5.96 23.10 -8.94
N GLU A 200 6.09 22.17 -7.98
CA GLU A 200 7.16 21.14 -7.94
C GLU A 200 6.96 20.06 -9.01
#